data_AF-A0A955JKJ8-F1
#
_entry.id   AF-A0A955JKJ8-F1
#
_cell.length_a   1.000
_cell.length_b   1.000
_cell.length_c   1.000
_cell.angle_alpha   90.00
_cell.angle_beta   90.00
_cell.angle_gamma   90.00
#
_symmetry.space_group_name_H-M   'P 1'
#
loop_
_entity.id
_entity.type
_entity.pdbx_description
1 polymer ?
#
loop_
_entity_poly.entity_id
_entity_poly.type
_entity_poly.pdbx_seq_one_letter_code
_entity_poly.pdbx_strand_id
1 'polypeptide(L)'
;MDRIGDGQHESYRTPREDLYDYCDFPASENPEGVLIAKQIQAQSYVNSGFVRTEGLITLANGEQILAPDIADPSDLPQSAAGWTEYSLGVEKNSNLDPINGELVAWKKRYADLDSLPTYIFCEDSLWPGWEEYLRDVDIDESRQLVEPEALGKTKNAGPGVIVEFMRNEIQRSFGRHEVWFMGLVEDTVSDLFERRWGPLAVRQVGESKRLDHPYINPDVKLVPTIMDIDNFYLNFYYYLQNQEARGEVTDKQLNHFLYMASGMSDAQLGEQVAGYRNELRQRLDRTDKQ
;
A
#
# COMPACT_ATOMS: atom_id res chain seq x y z
N MET A 1 0.34 -24.33 -19.54
CA MET A 1 -0.23 -25.24 -18.54
C MET A 1 -0.83 -24.36 -17.48
N ASP A 2 -2.10 -24.60 -17.25
CA ASP A 2 -2.98 -24.24 -16.13
C ASP A 2 -2.95 -22.79 -15.63
N ARG A 3 -3.95 -22.04 -16.11
CA ARG A 3 -4.43 -20.81 -15.49
C ARG A 3 -4.78 -21.13 -14.04
N ILE A 4 -4.21 -20.39 -13.10
CA ILE A 4 -4.72 -20.31 -11.73
C ILE A 4 -6.23 -20.06 -11.86
N GLY A 5 -7.03 -21.00 -11.34
CA GLY A 5 -8.43 -21.18 -11.73
C GLY A 5 -9.25 -19.92 -11.54
N ASP A 6 -10.07 -19.58 -12.55
CA ASP A 6 -11.25 -18.69 -12.61
C ASP A 6 -11.39 -17.51 -11.62
N GLY A 7 -10.32 -17.07 -10.97
CA GLY A 7 -10.22 -15.79 -10.30
C GLY A 7 -10.27 -14.75 -11.41
N GLN A 8 -11.39 -14.06 -11.51
CA GLN A 8 -11.57 -13.05 -12.54
C GLN A 8 -10.47 -12.01 -12.37
N HIS A 9 -9.58 -11.92 -13.36
CA HIS A 9 -8.73 -10.76 -13.55
C HIS A 9 -9.63 -9.59 -13.90
N GLU A 10 -10.24 -8.99 -12.89
CA GLU A 10 -11.07 -7.82 -13.07
C GLU A 10 -10.17 -6.59 -13.15
N SER A 11 -9.90 -6.15 -14.38
CA SER A 11 -9.43 -4.81 -14.66
C SER A 11 -10.54 -3.84 -14.28
N TYR A 12 -10.65 -3.51 -12.99
CA TYR A 12 -11.63 -2.57 -12.50
C TYR A 12 -11.23 -1.15 -12.97
N ARG A 13 -11.99 -0.68 -13.97
CA ARG A 13 -12.09 0.69 -14.52
C ARG A 13 -11.41 0.85 -15.88
N THR A 14 -12.21 1.44 -16.80
CA THR A 14 -11.94 2.03 -18.13
C THR A 14 -10.50 1.89 -18.63
N PRO A 15 -10.24 1.43 -19.87
CA PRO A 15 -8.89 1.04 -20.28
C PRO A 15 -7.85 2.11 -19.95
N ARG A 16 -7.03 1.80 -18.95
CA ARG A 16 -5.84 2.54 -18.55
C ARG A 16 -4.64 1.83 -19.17
N GLU A 17 -3.65 2.59 -19.62
CA GLU A 17 -2.37 2.06 -20.11
C GLU A 17 -1.47 1.59 -18.95
N ASP A 18 -2.05 0.83 -18.01
CA ASP A 18 -1.32 0.24 -16.89
C ASP A 18 -0.36 -0.82 -17.45
N LEU A 19 0.84 -0.92 -16.87
CA LEU A 19 1.84 -1.91 -17.29
C LEU A 19 1.53 -3.29 -16.73
N TYR A 20 0.80 -3.35 -15.61
CA TYR A 20 0.50 -4.59 -14.91
C TYR A 20 -1.00 -4.94 -14.98
N ASP A 21 -1.27 -6.24 -15.07
CA ASP A 21 -2.58 -6.82 -14.81
C ASP A 21 -2.66 -7.21 -13.33
N TYR A 22 -3.70 -6.76 -12.64
CA TYR A 22 -3.88 -6.97 -11.20
C TYR A 22 -4.97 -8.00 -10.94
N CYS A 23 -4.75 -8.85 -9.93
CA CYS A 23 -5.79 -9.70 -9.36
C CYS A 23 -5.77 -9.61 -7.84
N ASP A 24 -6.96 -9.64 -7.26
CA ASP A 24 -7.19 -9.64 -5.83
C ASP A 24 -7.90 -10.91 -5.42
N PHE A 25 -7.57 -11.45 -4.26
CA PHE A 25 -8.20 -12.65 -3.76
C PHE A 25 -8.11 -12.74 -2.24
N PRO A 26 -9.17 -13.20 -1.55
CA PRO A 26 -9.08 -13.61 -0.16
C PRO A 26 -8.06 -14.74 0.01
N ALA A 27 -7.30 -14.72 1.10
CA ALA A 27 -6.29 -15.73 1.40
C ALA A 27 -6.83 -17.17 1.38
N SER A 28 -8.11 -17.35 1.74
CA SER A 28 -8.80 -18.65 1.76
C SER A 28 -9.14 -19.20 0.38
N GLU A 29 -9.19 -18.36 -0.65
CA GLU A 29 -9.70 -18.74 -1.98
C GLU A 29 -8.59 -19.15 -2.96
N ASN A 30 -7.36 -18.65 -2.77
CA ASN A 30 -6.26 -18.93 -3.69
C ASN A 30 -4.93 -19.20 -2.96
N PRO A 31 -4.74 -20.41 -2.39
CA PRO A 31 -3.52 -20.76 -1.66
C PRO A 31 -2.24 -20.67 -2.50
N GLU A 32 -2.32 -20.92 -3.81
CA GLU A 32 -1.17 -20.81 -4.72
C GLU A 32 -0.75 -19.34 -4.89
N GLY A 33 -1.71 -18.44 -5.11
CA GLY A 33 -1.48 -17.00 -5.18
C GLY A 33 -0.91 -16.44 -3.87
N VAL A 34 -1.39 -16.93 -2.72
CA VAL A 34 -0.85 -16.58 -1.40
C VAL A 34 0.63 -16.97 -1.28
N LEU A 35 1.00 -18.15 -1.75
CA LEU A 35 2.37 -18.64 -1.70
C LEU A 35 3.30 -17.78 -2.58
N ILE A 36 2.87 -17.47 -3.80
CA ILE A 36 3.58 -16.57 -4.71
C ILE A 36 3.78 -15.19 -4.06
N ALA A 37 2.74 -14.61 -3.47
CA ALA A 37 2.82 -13.33 -2.79
C ALA A 37 3.85 -13.34 -1.64
N LYS A 38 3.83 -14.40 -0.80
CA LYS A 38 4.78 -14.59 0.29
C LYS A 38 6.23 -14.72 -0.20
N GLN A 39 6.45 -15.42 -1.31
CA GLN A 39 7.78 -15.53 -1.93
C GLN A 39 8.28 -14.17 -2.45
N ILE A 40 7.41 -13.40 -3.11
CA ILE A 40 7.73 -12.06 -3.60
C ILE A 40 8.09 -11.14 -2.43
N GLN A 41 7.29 -11.15 -1.35
CA GLN A 41 7.57 -10.38 -0.14
C GLN A 41 8.91 -10.76 0.49
N ALA A 42 9.17 -12.06 0.69
CA ALA A 42 10.42 -12.54 1.27
C ALA A 42 11.65 -12.07 0.47
N GLN A 43 11.61 -12.20 -0.85
CA GLN A 43 12.67 -11.70 -1.72
C GLN A 43 12.81 -10.18 -1.63
N SER A 44 11.70 -9.45 -1.64
CA SER A 44 11.70 -7.98 -1.55
C SER A 44 12.33 -7.49 -0.25
N TYR A 45 12.02 -8.15 0.87
CA TYR A 45 12.52 -7.79 2.21
C TYR A 45 14.04 -8.05 2.33
N VAL A 46 14.54 -9.12 1.73
CA VAL A 46 15.98 -9.39 1.67
C VAL A 46 16.69 -8.43 0.72
N ASN A 47 16.13 -8.20 -0.46
CA ASN A 47 16.73 -7.33 -1.48
C ASN A 47 16.76 -5.85 -1.04
N SER A 48 15.81 -5.41 -0.23
CA SER A 48 15.79 -4.06 0.35
C SER A 48 16.72 -3.92 1.56
N GLY A 49 17.32 -5.02 2.04
CA GLY A 49 18.15 -5.03 3.25
C GLY A 49 17.35 -4.87 4.54
N PHE A 50 16.02 -5.07 4.50
CA PHE A 50 15.14 -5.03 5.66
C PHE A 50 15.28 -6.29 6.53
N VAL A 51 15.30 -7.48 5.91
CA VAL A 51 15.49 -8.77 6.57
C VAL A 51 16.78 -9.44 6.09
N ARG A 52 17.51 -10.07 7.02
CA ARG A 52 18.67 -10.91 6.70
C ARG A 52 18.21 -12.26 6.16
N THR A 53 19.01 -12.90 5.31
CA THR A 53 18.70 -14.20 4.70
C THR A 53 18.33 -15.31 5.69
N GLU A 54 18.85 -15.23 6.92
CA GLU A 54 18.57 -16.15 8.03
C GLU A 54 17.15 -16.01 8.60
N GLY A 55 16.46 -14.90 8.29
CA GLY A 55 15.03 -14.72 8.57
C GLY A 55 14.10 -15.41 7.56
N LEU A 56 14.65 -16.16 6.61
CA LEU A 56 13.88 -16.97 5.67
C LEU A 56 13.79 -18.42 6.14
N ILE A 57 12.63 -19.05 5.90
CA ILE A 57 12.46 -20.50 6.03
C ILE A 57 12.34 -21.14 4.65
N THR A 58 12.92 -22.32 4.51
CA THR A 58 12.78 -23.15 3.31
C THR A 58 11.68 -24.19 3.54
N LEU A 59 10.65 -24.15 2.70
CA LEU A 59 9.55 -25.10 2.70
C LEU A 59 9.97 -26.45 2.12
N ALA A 60 9.16 -27.49 2.33
CA ALA A 60 9.46 -28.85 1.86
C ALA A 60 9.61 -28.96 0.33
N ASN A 61 8.99 -28.04 -0.42
CA ASN A 61 9.10 -27.93 -1.87
C ASN A 61 10.32 -27.11 -2.34
N GLY A 62 11.17 -26.65 -1.41
CA GLY A 62 12.39 -25.88 -1.70
C GLY A 62 12.17 -24.37 -1.82
N GLU A 63 10.94 -23.89 -1.68
CA GLU A 63 10.60 -22.47 -1.76
C GLU A 63 10.97 -21.72 -0.47
N GLN A 64 11.26 -20.43 -0.59
CA GLN A 64 11.61 -19.59 0.56
C GLN A 64 10.54 -18.54 0.84
N ILE A 65 10.16 -18.43 2.12
CA ILE A 65 9.26 -17.40 2.64
C ILE A 65 9.84 -16.79 3.92
N LEU A 66 9.31 -15.65 4.36
CA LEU A 66 9.66 -15.09 5.68
C LEU A 66 9.29 -16.08 6.79
N ALA A 67 10.12 -16.14 7.82
CA ALA A 67 9.78 -16.88 9.04
C ALA A 67 8.47 -16.32 9.66
N PRO A 68 7.60 -17.16 10.24
CA PRO A 68 6.29 -16.72 10.73
C PRO A 68 6.35 -15.58 11.75
N ASP A 69 7.34 -15.59 12.63
CA ASP A 69 7.65 -14.55 13.63
C ASP A 69 8.13 -13.23 13.03
N ILE A 70 8.49 -13.21 11.74
CA ILE A 70 8.83 -12.00 10.98
C ILE A 70 7.65 -11.57 10.09
N ALA A 71 6.96 -12.54 9.48
CA ALA A 71 5.84 -12.29 8.58
C ALA A 71 4.59 -11.79 9.33
N ASP A 72 4.39 -12.28 10.55
CA ASP A 72 3.30 -11.91 11.45
C ASP A 72 3.87 -11.86 12.89
N PRO A 73 4.63 -10.81 13.26
CA PRO A 73 5.41 -10.75 14.51
C PRO A 73 4.58 -10.79 15.79
N SER A 74 3.25 -10.72 15.68
CA SER A 74 2.36 -11.02 16.78
C SER A 74 2.29 -12.54 16.99
N ASP A 75 2.96 -13.06 18.01
CA ASP A 75 2.77 -14.43 18.57
C ASP A 75 1.32 -14.70 19.08
N LEU A 76 0.35 -13.86 18.70
CA LEU A 76 -1.04 -14.03 19.07
C LEU A 76 -1.60 -15.26 18.36
N PRO A 77 -2.31 -16.16 19.07
CA PRO A 77 -3.08 -17.22 18.42
C PRO A 77 -4.00 -16.58 17.37
N GLN A 78 -4.21 -17.27 16.24
CA GLN A 78 -5.14 -16.91 15.15
C GLN A 78 -6.63 -16.83 15.58
N SER A 79 -6.91 -16.52 16.85
CA SER A 79 -8.23 -16.38 17.41
C SER A 79 -8.50 -14.92 17.76
N ALA A 80 -9.04 -14.17 16.80
CA ALA A 80 -10.11 -13.18 16.98
C ALA A 80 -10.37 -12.50 15.63
N ALA A 81 -11.65 -12.42 15.25
CA ALA A 81 -12.23 -11.76 14.07
C ALA A 81 -11.26 -11.04 13.09
N GLY A 82 -10.99 -11.66 11.94
CA GLY A 82 -10.29 -10.98 10.85
C GLY A 82 -10.18 -11.82 9.59
N TRP A 83 -9.83 -11.18 8.48
CA TRP A 83 -9.55 -11.85 7.21
C TRP A 83 -8.41 -11.15 6.47
N THR A 84 -7.82 -11.85 5.49
CA THR A 84 -6.67 -11.34 4.73
C THR A 84 -7.00 -11.35 3.25
N GLU A 85 -6.70 -10.24 2.59
CA GLU A 85 -6.77 -10.08 1.15
C GLU A 85 -5.34 -9.99 0.59
N TYR A 86 -5.13 -10.63 -0.55
CA TYR A 86 -3.89 -10.51 -1.30
C TYR A 86 -4.18 -9.86 -2.64
N SER A 87 -3.24 -9.03 -3.08
CA SER A 87 -3.24 -8.37 -4.37
C SER A 87 -1.95 -8.73 -5.10
N LEU A 88 -2.05 -9.24 -6.33
CA LEU A 88 -0.92 -9.62 -7.16
C LEU A 88 -0.99 -8.85 -8.49
N GLY A 89 0.06 -8.11 -8.81
CA GLY A 89 0.26 -7.49 -10.12
C GLY A 89 1.27 -8.29 -10.93
N VAL A 90 0.93 -8.56 -12.19
CA VAL A 90 1.78 -9.23 -13.18
C VAL A 90 1.99 -8.30 -14.35
N GLU A 91 3.23 -7.98 -14.72
CA GLU A 91 3.45 -7.14 -15.90
C GLU A 91 2.87 -7.82 -17.15
N LYS A 92 2.28 -7.03 -18.04
CA LYS A 92 1.76 -7.51 -19.31
C LYS A 92 2.87 -8.22 -20.10
N ASN A 93 2.60 -9.46 -20.48
CA ASN A 93 3.54 -10.38 -21.15
C ASN A 93 4.61 -11.02 -20.24
N SER A 94 4.54 -10.83 -18.92
CA SER A 94 5.38 -11.54 -17.96
C SER A 94 4.79 -12.90 -17.56
N ASN A 95 5.52 -13.65 -16.76
CA ASN A 95 5.09 -14.94 -16.21
C ASN A 95 4.90 -14.87 -14.69
N LEU A 96 4.15 -15.82 -14.14
CA LEU A 96 3.93 -15.99 -12.70
C LEU A 96 5.11 -16.72 -12.02
N ASP A 97 6.34 -16.30 -12.31
CA ASP A 97 7.54 -16.81 -11.64
C ASP A 97 7.99 -15.81 -10.55
N PRO A 98 7.95 -16.17 -9.25
CA PRO A 98 8.34 -15.28 -8.15
C PRO A 98 9.84 -14.93 -8.16
N ILE A 99 10.67 -15.60 -8.95
CA ILE A 99 12.13 -15.35 -9.04
C ILE A 99 12.47 -14.51 -10.28
N ASN A 100 11.85 -14.81 -11.42
CA ASN A 100 12.22 -14.22 -12.72
C ASN A 100 11.13 -13.36 -13.35
N GLY A 101 9.89 -13.48 -12.89
CA GLY A 101 8.77 -12.66 -13.37
C GLY A 101 8.88 -11.21 -12.92
N GLU A 102 8.08 -10.37 -13.56
CA GLU A 102 7.88 -8.96 -13.18
C GLU A 102 6.59 -8.87 -12.38
N LEU A 103 6.74 -9.10 -11.08
CA LEU A 103 5.61 -9.30 -10.17
C LEU A 103 5.70 -8.34 -9.00
N VAL A 104 4.53 -7.98 -8.50
CA VAL A 104 4.34 -7.17 -7.32
C VAL A 104 3.22 -7.78 -6.49
N ALA A 105 3.38 -7.82 -5.18
CA ALA A 105 2.43 -8.45 -4.28
C ALA A 105 2.21 -7.62 -3.03
N TRP A 106 0.98 -7.64 -2.54
CA TRP A 106 0.57 -6.94 -1.33
C TRP A 106 -0.39 -7.79 -0.52
N LYS A 107 -0.28 -7.68 0.80
CA LYS A 107 -1.16 -8.31 1.78
C LYS A 107 -1.87 -7.21 2.55
N LYS A 108 -3.19 -7.31 2.66
CA LYS A 108 -4.02 -6.46 3.52
C LYS A 108 -4.69 -7.31 4.58
N ARG A 109 -4.50 -6.94 5.85
CA ARG A 109 -5.14 -7.57 6.99
C ARG A 109 -6.31 -6.70 7.46
N TYR A 110 -7.49 -7.30 7.50
CA TYR A 110 -8.70 -6.71 8.05
C TYR A 110 -8.92 -7.35 9.42
N ALA A 111 -8.78 -6.58 10.49
CA ALA A 111 -8.96 -7.05 11.85
C ALA A 111 -9.30 -5.88 12.77
N ASP A 112 -9.72 -6.20 13.99
CA ASP A 112 -9.83 -5.22 15.06
C ASP A 112 -8.47 -4.60 15.41
N LEU A 113 -8.49 -3.39 15.95
CA LEU A 113 -7.29 -2.60 16.23
C LEU A 113 -6.24 -3.37 17.04
N ASP A 114 -6.67 -4.12 18.06
CA ASP A 114 -5.79 -4.89 18.95
C ASP A 114 -5.13 -6.10 18.27
N SER A 115 -5.60 -6.49 17.09
CA SER A 115 -5.03 -7.59 16.29
C SER A 115 -4.17 -7.12 15.13
N LEU A 116 -3.99 -5.81 14.96
CA LEU A 116 -3.15 -5.24 13.92
C LEU A 116 -1.67 -5.22 14.36
N PRO A 117 -0.75 -5.89 13.63
CA PRO A 117 0.67 -5.89 13.95
C PRO A 117 1.28 -4.50 14.20
N THR A 118 0.89 -3.50 13.39
CA THR A 118 1.35 -2.13 13.58
C THR A 118 0.90 -1.55 14.90
N TYR A 119 -0.35 -1.80 15.32
CA TYR A 119 -0.86 -1.29 16.60
C TYR A 119 -0.15 -1.94 17.77
N ILE A 120 -0.07 -3.27 17.78
CA ILE A 120 0.65 -4.04 18.80
C ILE A 120 2.09 -3.52 18.95
N PHE A 121 2.74 -3.17 17.85
CA PHE A 121 4.10 -2.68 17.87
C PHE A 121 4.22 -1.21 18.27
N CYS A 122 3.32 -0.32 17.81
CA CYS A 122 3.46 1.15 17.93
C CYS A 122 2.52 1.82 18.95
N GLU A 123 1.66 1.09 19.67
CA GLU A 123 0.65 1.70 20.57
C GLU A 123 1.24 2.71 21.56
N ASP A 124 2.44 2.44 22.09
CA ASP A 124 3.16 3.28 23.05
C ASP A 124 3.85 4.51 22.42
N SER A 125 3.94 4.56 21.09
CA SER A 125 4.54 5.68 20.35
C SER A 125 3.52 6.60 19.69
N LEU A 126 2.22 6.29 19.78
CA LEU A 126 1.15 7.13 19.24
C LEU A 126 1.11 8.51 19.92
N TRP A 127 0.88 9.56 19.12
CA TRP A 127 0.68 10.90 19.65
C TRP A 127 -0.72 11.03 20.28
N PRO A 128 -0.91 12.00 21.21
CA PRO A 128 -2.20 12.18 21.89
C PRO A 128 -3.39 12.32 20.92
N GLY A 129 -4.48 11.60 21.21
CA GLY A 129 -5.73 11.62 20.43
C GLY A 129 -5.80 10.61 19.28
N TRP A 130 -4.67 10.02 18.85
CA TRP A 130 -4.68 9.06 17.75
C TRP A 130 -5.18 7.67 18.13
N GLU A 131 -4.90 7.24 19.37
CA GLU A 131 -5.49 6.01 19.91
C GLU A 131 -7.02 6.11 19.94
N GLU A 132 -7.56 7.22 20.47
CA GLU A 132 -9.00 7.49 20.50
C GLU A 132 -9.60 7.48 19.08
N TYR A 133 -8.96 8.15 18.11
CA TYR A 133 -9.38 8.11 16.72
C TYR A 133 -9.41 6.69 16.14
N LEU A 134 -8.37 5.89 16.37
CA LEU A 134 -8.30 4.51 15.87
C LEU A 134 -9.39 3.63 16.50
N ARG A 135 -9.65 3.82 17.81
CA ARG A 135 -10.74 3.13 18.52
C ARG A 135 -12.11 3.53 17.97
N ASP A 136 -12.32 4.81 17.67
CA ASP A 136 -13.56 5.30 17.05
C ASP A 136 -13.78 4.68 15.66
N VAL A 137 -12.71 4.53 14.86
CA VAL A 137 -12.77 3.84 13.57
C VAL A 137 -13.07 2.36 13.73
N ASP A 138 -12.46 1.70 14.72
CA ASP A 138 -12.60 0.26 14.99
C ASP A 138 -14.03 -0.14 15.41
N ILE A 139 -14.72 0.74 16.15
CA ILE A 139 -16.11 0.50 16.59
C ILE A 139 -17.17 0.98 15.58
N ASP A 140 -16.80 1.77 14.56
CA ASP A 140 -17.71 2.26 13.54
C ASP A 140 -17.95 1.15 12.48
N GLU A 141 -19.13 0.53 12.53
CA GLU A 141 -19.53 -0.54 11.59
C GLU A 141 -19.54 -0.09 10.12
N SER A 142 -19.54 1.22 9.84
CA SER A 142 -19.46 1.75 8.47
C SER A 142 -18.03 1.87 7.94
N ARG A 143 -17.03 1.71 8.81
CA ARG A 143 -15.61 1.82 8.49
C ARG A 143 -14.94 0.45 8.55
N GLN A 144 -13.82 0.32 7.88
CA GLN A 144 -12.98 -0.87 7.94
C GLN A 144 -11.55 -0.46 8.29
N LEU A 145 -11.06 -0.92 9.44
CA LEU A 145 -9.66 -0.78 9.77
C LEU A 145 -8.86 -1.87 9.07
N VAL A 146 -7.81 -1.46 8.35
CA VAL A 146 -7.00 -2.34 7.52
C VAL A 146 -5.54 -2.05 7.76
N GLU A 147 -4.73 -3.09 7.85
CA GLU A 147 -3.28 -2.99 7.82
C GLU A 147 -2.74 -3.61 6.52
N PRO A 148 -2.40 -2.77 5.54
CA PRO A 148 -1.55 -3.20 4.45
C PRO A 148 -0.09 -3.38 4.89
N GLU A 149 0.53 -4.48 4.46
CA GLU A 149 1.95 -4.73 4.71
C GLU A 149 2.87 -3.92 3.77
N ALA A 150 4.19 -4.05 3.91
CA ALA A 150 5.09 -3.50 2.90
C ALA A 150 4.88 -4.19 1.53
N LEU A 151 4.80 -3.39 0.48
CA LEU A 151 4.67 -3.85 -0.90
C LEU A 151 5.89 -4.69 -1.30
N GLY A 152 5.67 -5.94 -1.68
CA GLY A 152 6.70 -6.82 -2.21
C GLY A 152 6.82 -6.68 -3.73
N LYS A 153 8.04 -6.66 -4.27
CA LYS A 153 8.25 -6.76 -5.72
C LYS A 153 9.44 -7.64 -6.06
N THR A 154 9.39 -8.27 -7.23
CA THR A 154 10.55 -8.99 -7.76
C THR A 154 11.64 -8.01 -8.19
N LYS A 155 12.87 -8.52 -8.30
CA LYS A 155 14.03 -7.75 -8.76
C LYS A 155 13.85 -7.18 -10.18
N ASN A 156 13.07 -7.88 -11.02
CA ASN A 156 12.85 -7.51 -12.41
C ASN A 156 11.71 -6.49 -12.57
N ALA A 157 10.80 -6.40 -11.60
CA ALA A 157 9.70 -5.44 -11.65
C ALA A 157 10.20 -3.99 -11.73
N GLY A 158 9.72 -3.27 -12.74
CA GLY A 158 10.11 -1.91 -13.07
C GLY A 158 9.98 -0.91 -11.89
N PRO A 159 10.78 0.17 -11.87
CA PRO A 159 10.83 1.11 -10.74
C PRO A 159 9.53 1.88 -10.50
N GLY A 160 8.68 2.04 -11.53
CA GLY A 160 7.39 2.72 -11.43
C GLY A 160 6.26 1.88 -10.81
N VAL A 161 6.45 0.56 -10.67
CA VAL A 161 5.39 -0.39 -10.29
C VAL A 161 4.75 -0.06 -8.94
N ILE A 162 5.54 0.45 -7.99
CA ILE A 162 5.04 0.77 -6.64
C ILE A 162 3.96 1.86 -6.70
N VAL A 163 4.17 2.88 -7.53
CA VAL A 163 3.24 4.00 -7.65
C VAL A 163 1.98 3.57 -8.41
N GLU A 164 2.14 2.77 -9.46
CA GLU A 164 1.02 2.20 -10.22
C GLU A 164 0.15 1.29 -9.34
N PHE A 165 0.79 0.41 -8.57
CA PHE A 165 0.13 -0.50 -7.65
C PHE A 165 -0.64 0.25 -6.56
N MET A 166 0.03 1.18 -5.86
CA MET A 166 -0.62 1.98 -4.82
C MET A 166 -1.79 2.78 -5.36
N ARG A 167 -1.68 3.32 -6.57
CA ARG A 167 -2.81 3.99 -7.23
C ARG A 167 -3.98 3.03 -7.42
N ASN A 168 -3.72 1.83 -7.96
CA ASN A 168 -4.79 0.87 -8.21
C ASN A 168 -5.45 0.41 -6.92
N GLU A 169 -4.68 0.20 -5.86
CA GLU A 169 -5.21 -0.18 -4.56
C GLU A 169 -6.03 0.91 -3.87
N ILE A 170 -5.56 2.16 -3.89
CA ILE A 170 -6.32 3.31 -3.37
C ILE A 170 -7.63 3.44 -4.15
N GLN A 171 -7.57 3.36 -5.48
CA GLN A 171 -8.75 3.48 -6.32
C GLN A 171 -9.75 2.35 -6.10
N ARG A 172 -9.28 1.11 -5.98
CA ARG A 172 -10.10 -0.07 -5.70
C ARG A 172 -10.76 0.02 -4.32
N SER A 173 -10.03 0.56 -3.36
CA SER A 173 -10.50 0.69 -1.98
C SER A 173 -11.39 1.92 -1.76
N PHE A 174 -11.45 2.82 -2.73
CA PHE A 174 -12.31 4.00 -2.70
C PHE A 174 -13.80 3.62 -2.69
N GLY A 175 -14.52 4.10 -1.68
CA GLY A 175 -15.93 3.78 -1.41
C GLY A 175 -16.12 2.51 -0.58
N ARG A 176 -15.04 1.82 -0.18
CA ARG A 176 -15.08 0.71 0.79
C ARG A 176 -14.95 1.18 2.24
N HIS A 177 -14.82 2.49 2.46
CA HIS A 177 -14.68 3.09 3.79
C HIS A 177 -13.48 2.56 4.58
N GLU A 178 -12.41 2.20 3.87
CA GLU A 178 -11.18 1.68 4.47
C GLU A 178 -10.33 2.81 5.08
N VAL A 179 -9.83 2.59 6.29
CA VAL A 179 -8.78 3.37 6.94
C VAL A 179 -7.57 2.46 7.07
N TRP A 180 -6.50 2.80 6.36
CA TRP A 180 -5.26 2.03 6.42
C TRP A 180 -4.38 2.53 7.55
N PHE A 181 -4.07 1.67 8.52
CA PHE A 181 -3.12 1.92 9.57
C PHE A 181 -1.89 1.03 9.37
N MET A 182 -0.72 1.65 9.15
CA MET A 182 0.49 0.98 8.67
C MET A 182 1.72 1.41 9.45
N GLY A 183 2.61 0.46 9.73
CA GLY A 183 3.95 0.68 10.23
C GLY A 183 4.92 0.79 9.05
N LEU A 184 5.11 2.01 8.54
CA LEU A 184 5.96 2.25 7.38
C LEU A 184 7.41 2.49 7.80
N VAL A 185 8.38 1.99 7.04
CA VAL A 185 9.80 2.29 7.29
C VAL A 185 10.03 3.81 7.19
N GLU A 186 10.75 4.40 8.16
CA GLU A 186 10.98 5.85 8.31
C GLU A 186 11.41 6.55 6.99
N ASP A 187 12.36 5.95 6.26
CA ASP A 187 12.82 6.46 4.98
C ASP A 187 11.72 6.41 3.89
N THR A 188 10.81 5.43 3.95
CA THR A 188 9.69 5.31 3.00
C THR A 188 8.62 6.38 3.23
N VAL A 189 8.30 6.70 4.49
CA VAL A 189 7.34 7.76 4.82
C VAL A 189 7.81 9.11 4.30
N SER A 190 9.05 9.46 4.64
CA SER A 190 9.64 10.76 4.31
C SER A 190 9.92 10.93 2.82
N ASP A 191 10.50 9.93 2.14
CA ASP A 191 10.90 10.06 0.73
C ASP A 191 9.80 9.70 -0.27
N LEU A 192 8.96 8.70 0.03
CA LEU A 192 8.01 8.16 -0.93
C LEU A 192 6.62 8.78 -0.80
N PHE A 193 6.12 9.01 0.41
CA PHE A 193 4.72 9.36 0.60
C PHE A 193 4.49 10.83 0.95
N GLU A 194 5.18 11.37 1.95
CA GLU A 194 4.99 12.78 2.33
C GLU A 194 5.43 13.73 1.21
N ARG A 195 6.58 13.48 0.59
CA ARG A 195 7.05 14.31 -0.54
C ARG A 195 6.16 14.22 -1.78
N ARG A 196 5.51 13.07 -2.02
CA ARG A 196 4.70 12.85 -3.23
C ARG A 196 3.24 13.26 -3.06
N TRP A 197 2.62 12.91 -1.94
CA TRP A 197 1.18 13.03 -1.71
C TRP A 197 0.83 13.98 -0.55
N GLY A 198 1.82 14.31 0.29
CA GLY A 198 1.66 15.25 1.39
C GLY A 198 1.20 14.61 2.70
N PRO A 199 1.48 15.28 3.84
CA PRO A 199 1.18 14.78 5.18
C PRO A 199 -0.33 14.74 5.51
N LEU A 200 -1.17 15.29 4.63
CA LEU A 200 -2.62 15.22 4.78
C LEU A 200 -3.17 13.89 4.26
N ALA A 201 -2.63 13.40 3.13
CA ALA A 201 -3.10 12.16 2.49
C ALA A 201 -2.46 10.92 3.11
N VAL A 202 -1.23 11.05 3.60
CA VAL A 202 -0.49 10.02 4.34
C VAL A 202 0.04 10.66 5.59
N ARG A 203 -0.53 10.31 6.74
CA ARG A 203 -0.29 11.04 7.98
C ARG A 203 0.45 10.18 8.98
N GLN A 204 1.62 10.63 9.41
CA GLN A 204 2.27 10.10 10.61
C GLN A 204 1.44 10.43 11.85
N VAL A 205 1.24 9.43 12.72
CA VAL A 205 0.37 9.54 13.90
C VAL A 205 1.09 9.22 15.22
N GLY A 206 2.40 9.05 15.18
CA GLY A 206 3.23 8.74 16.34
C GLY A 206 4.71 8.80 16.01
N GLU A 207 5.55 8.62 17.02
CA GLU A 207 7.01 8.63 16.90
C GLU A 207 7.53 7.37 16.19
N SER A 208 8.69 7.50 15.52
CA SER A 208 9.35 6.36 14.90
C SER A 208 9.89 5.39 15.96
N LYS A 209 9.61 4.10 15.77
CA LYS A 209 9.97 3.04 16.72
C LYS A 209 10.88 2.01 16.05
N ARG A 210 11.99 1.69 16.70
CA ARG A 210 12.97 0.73 16.20
C ARG A 210 12.45 -0.70 16.29
N LEU A 211 12.55 -1.44 15.19
CA LEU A 211 12.10 -2.83 15.13
C LEU A 211 13.21 -3.77 15.62
N ASP A 212 13.11 -4.17 16.89
CA ASP A 212 14.10 -5.03 17.55
C ASP A 212 13.82 -6.52 17.27
N HIS A 213 14.41 -7.05 16.18
CA HIS A 213 14.34 -8.47 15.85
C HIS A 213 15.70 -9.00 15.36
N PRO A 214 16.18 -10.19 15.78
CA PRO A 214 17.53 -10.68 15.47
C PRO A 214 17.85 -10.82 13.98
N TYR A 215 16.81 -11.02 13.15
CA TYR A 215 16.93 -11.17 11.70
C TYR A 215 16.52 -9.92 10.91
N ILE A 216 16.07 -8.86 11.59
CA ILE A 216 15.76 -7.57 10.95
C ILE A 216 16.99 -6.67 11.07
N ASN A 217 17.19 -5.82 10.07
CA ASN A 217 18.30 -4.88 10.09
C ASN A 217 18.15 -3.91 11.28
N PRO A 218 19.18 -3.77 12.14
CA PRO A 218 19.11 -2.96 13.35
C PRO A 218 18.74 -1.49 13.12
N ASP A 219 18.94 -0.94 11.93
CA ASP A 219 18.68 0.49 11.66
C ASP A 219 17.22 0.74 11.21
N VAL A 220 16.42 -0.31 11.05
CA VAL A 220 15.02 -0.22 10.64
C VAL A 220 14.18 0.38 11.77
N LYS A 221 13.45 1.44 11.43
CA LYS A 221 12.40 2.01 12.27
C LYS A 221 11.09 2.08 11.51
N LEU A 222 10.00 1.77 12.20
CA LEU A 222 8.65 1.92 11.69
C LEU A 222 8.01 3.20 12.23
N VAL A 223 7.21 3.83 11.40
CA VAL A 223 6.47 5.05 11.69
C VAL A 223 4.98 4.71 11.59
N PRO A 224 4.20 4.80 12.67
CA PRO A 224 2.77 4.56 12.60
C PRO A 224 2.11 5.64 11.74
N THR A 225 1.40 5.19 10.70
CA THR A 225 0.90 6.04 9.62
C THR A 225 -0.55 5.67 9.29
N ILE A 226 -1.38 6.69 9.05
CA ILE A 226 -2.79 6.53 8.65
C ILE A 226 -3.02 7.09 7.24
N MET A 227 -3.85 6.37 6.47
CA MET A 227 -4.48 6.84 5.24
C MET A 227 -5.98 6.56 5.27
N ASP A 228 -6.81 7.60 5.26
CA ASP A 228 -8.25 7.48 5.01
C ASP A 228 -8.48 7.48 3.49
N ILE A 229 -8.88 6.35 2.93
CA ILE A 229 -8.90 6.14 1.48
C ILE A 229 -9.98 6.97 0.80
N ASP A 230 -11.13 7.13 1.43
CA ASP A 230 -12.22 7.93 0.86
C ASP A 230 -11.88 9.42 0.86
N ASN A 231 -11.05 9.86 1.81
CA ASN A 231 -10.56 11.23 1.88
C ASN A 231 -9.20 11.45 1.19
N PHE A 232 -8.58 10.40 0.62
CA PHE A 232 -7.23 10.47 0.07
C PHE A 232 -7.06 11.60 -0.96
N TYR A 233 -7.92 11.63 -1.98
CA TYR A 233 -7.81 12.61 -3.07
C TYR A 233 -8.11 14.04 -2.61
N LEU A 234 -9.05 14.19 -1.67
CA LEU A 234 -9.39 15.48 -1.09
C LEU A 234 -8.22 16.03 -0.25
N ASN A 235 -7.61 15.18 0.57
CA ASN A 235 -6.45 15.52 1.38
C ASN A 235 -5.22 15.85 0.51
N PHE A 236 -5.00 15.09 -0.55
CA PHE A 236 -3.93 15.36 -1.52
C PHE A 236 -4.17 16.70 -2.23
N TYR A 237 -5.42 16.96 -2.66
CA TYR A 237 -5.81 18.26 -3.23
C TYR A 237 -5.53 19.43 -2.26
N TYR A 238 -5.97 19.34 -1.00
CA TYR A 238 -5.72 20.41 -0.03
C TYR A 238 -4.24 20.63 0.25
N TYR A 239 -3.44 19.56 0.26
CA TYR A 239 -1.99 19.68 0.36
C TYR A 239 -1.43 20.50 -0.82
N LEU A 240 -1.82 20.16 -2.06
CA LEU A 240 -1.36 20.89 -3.25
C LEU A 240 -1.81 22.35 -3.27
N GLN A 241 -3.05 22.65 -2.88
CA GLN A 241 -3.54 24.03 -2.77
C GLN A 241 -2.73 24.86 -1.77
N ASN A 242 -2.38 24.27 -0.62
CA ASN A 242 -1.55 24.94 0.37
C ASN A 242 -0.12 25.17 -0.14
N GLN A 243 0.45 24.22 -0.89
CA GLN A 243 1.76 24.37 -1.53
C GLN A 243 1.72 25.42 -2.66
N GLU A 244 0.64 25.46 -3.45
CA GLU A 244 0.41 26.48 -4.49
C GLU A 244 0.34 27.89 -3.89
N ALA A 245 -0.42 28.06 -2.80
CA ALA A 245 -0.53 29.35 -2.10
C ALA A 245 0.81 29.87 -1.55
N ARG A 246 1.77 28.96 -1.30
CA ARG A 246 3.13 29.29 -0.84
C ARG A 246 4.14 29.43 -1.97
N GLY A 247 3.78 29.10 -3.20
CA GLY A 247 4.71 29.02 -4.33
C GLY A 247 5.70 27.86 -4.24
N GLU A 248 5.38 26.83 -3.48
CA GLU A 248 6.24 25.67 -3.20
C GLU A 248 5.86 24.43 -4.02
N VAL A 249 4.69 24.45 -4.70
CA VAL A 249 4.25 23.32 -5.53
C VAL A 249 5.19 23.11 -6.72
N THR A 250 5.43 21.85 -7.06
CA THR A 250 6.23 21.47 -8.23
C THR A 250 5.37 20.82 -9.31
N ASP A 251 5.75 20.97 -10.58
CA ASP A 251 5.07 20.27 -11.69
C ASP A 251 5.08 18.75 -11.52
N LYS A 252 6.11 18.20 -10.85
CA LYS A 252 6.17 16.78 -10.50
C LYS A 252 5.03 16.36 -9.56
N GLN A 253 4.71 17.16 -8.56
CA GLN A 253 3.59 16.90 -7.64
C GLN A 253 2.24 17.02 -8.37
N LEU A 254 2.08 18.01 -9.25
CA LEU A 254 0.87 18.18 -10.05
C LEU A 254 0.65 16.99 -11.00
N ASN A 255 1.73 16.53 -11.67
CA ASN A 255 1.68 15.34 -12.53
C ASN A 255 1.38 14.07 -11.73
N HIS A 256 1.93 13.91 -10.52
CA HIS A 256 1.57 12.80 -9.63
C HIS A 256 0.08 12.82 -9.27
N PHE A 257 -0.49 13.97 -8.93
CA PHE A 257 -1.93 14.06 -8.64
C PHE A 257 -2.78 13.67 -9.85
N LEU A 258 -2.44 14.17 -11.05
CA LEU A 258 -3.13 13.76 -12.28
C LEU A 258 -3.01 12.25 -12.54
N TYR A 259 -1.82 11.69 -12.34
CA TYR A 259 -1.59 10.26 -12.49
C TYR A 259 -2.44 9.44 -11.50
N MET A 260 -2.42 9.82 -10.22
CA MET A 260 -3.18 9.13 -9.16
C MET A 260 -4.69 9.22 -9.37
N ALA A 261 -5.20 10.35 -9.86
CA ALA A 261 -6.61 10.59 -10.12
C ALA A 261 -7.07 10.09 -11.51
N SER A 262 -6.16 9.56 -12.33
CA SER A 262 -6.47 9.00 -13.64
C SER A 262 -7.28 7.70 -13.48
N GLY A 263 -8.43 7.59 -14.16
CA GLY A 263 -9.36 6.46 -14.02
C GLY A 263 -10.46 6.67 -12.99
N MET A 264 -10.38 7.70 -12.14
CA MET A 264 -11.47 8.11 -11.24
C MET A 264 -12.52 8.94 -11.99
N SER A 265 -13.80 8.68 -11.75
CA SER A 265 -14.88 9.53 -12.26
C SER A 265 -15.01 10.83 -11.46
N ASP A 266 -15.56 11.87 -12.08
CA ASP A 266 -15.81 13.17 -11.44
C ASP A 266 -16.74 13.03 -10.23
N ALA A 267 -17.72 12.12 -10.32
CA ALA A 267 -18.63 11.79 -9.23
C ALA A 267 -17.90 11.20 -8.01
N GLN A 268 -16.91 10.33 -8.23
CA GLN A 268 -16.11 9.76 -7.15
C GLN A 268 -15.16 10.77 -6.52
N LEU A 269 -14.56 11.66 -7.32
CA LEU A 269 -13.65 12.68 -6.81
C LEU A 269 -14.37 13.82 -6.07
N GLY A 270 -15.64 14.06 -6.40
CA GLY A 270 -16.38 15.24 -5.94
C GLY A 270 -16.01 16.49 -6.74
N GLU A 271 -16.91 17.48 -6.73
CA GLU A 271 -16.85 18.68 -7.58
C GLU A 271 -15.52 19.43 -7.48
N GLN A 272 -15.03 19.65 -6.25
CA GLN A 272 -13.81 20.41 -6.00
C GLN A 272 -12.57 19.75 -6.59
N VAL A 273 -12.37 18.46 -6.30
CA VAL A 273 -11.19 17.70 -6.76
C VAL A 273 -11.26 17.45 -8.26
N ALA A 274 -12.44 17.16 -8.79
CA ALA A 274 -12.66 17.00 -10.23
C ALA A 274 -12.39 18.30 -11.00
N GLY A 275 -12.86 19.44 -10.48
CA GLY A 275 -12.59 20.76 -11.04
C GLY A 275 -11.10 21.08 -11.11
N TYR A 276 -10.38 20.87 -10.01
CA TYR A 276 -8.93 21.06 -9.96
C TYR A 276 -8.17 20.15 -10.94
N ARG A 277 -8.53 18.87 -11.01
CA ARG A 277 -7.92 17.93 -11.97
C ARG A 277 -8.11 18.41 -13.42
N ASN A 278 -9.29 18.92 -13.76
CA ASN A 278 -9.59 19.41 -15.10
C ASN A 278 -8.81 20.70 -15.43
N GLU A 279 -8.66 21.61 -14.46
CA GLU A 279 -7.81 22.80 -14.59
C GLU A 279 -6.34 22.42 -14.84
N LEU A 280 -5.80 21.49 -14.04
CA LEU A 280 -4.41 21.04 -14.17
C LEU A 280 -4.11 20.42 -15.53
N ARG A 281 -5.03 19.58 -16.06
CA ARG A 281 -4.89 19.02 -17.42
C ARG A 281 -4.74 20.13 -18.46
N GLN A 282 -5.61 21.15 -18.41
CA GLN A 282 -5.54 22.27 -19.36
C GLN A 282 -4.27 23.11 -19.20
N ARG A 283 -3.78 23.29 -17.97
CA ARG A 283 -2.57 24.05 -17.67
C ARG A 283 -1.33 23.35 -18.25
N LEU A 284 -1.18 22.05 -18.01
CA LEU A 284 -0.01 21.28 -18.43
C LEU A 284 0.01 21.03 -19.95
N ASP A 285 -1.16 20.79 -20.57
CA ASP A 285 -1.28 20.65 -22.03
C ASP A 285 -0.87 21.92 -22.80
N ARG A 286 -0.89 23.09 -22.15
CA ARG A 286 -0.45 24.38 -22.74
C ARG A 286 1.06 24.58 -22.63
N THR A 287 1.67 24.06 -21.57
CA THR A 287 3.13 24.17 -21.34
C THR A 287 3.91 23.31 -22.35
N ASP A 288 3.38 22.14 -22.74
CA ASP A 288 4.03 21.24 -23.71
C ASP A 288 3.96 21.73 -25.17
N LYS A 289 3.22 22.82 -25.44
CA LYS A 289 3.01 23.39 -26.78
C LYS A 289 3.75 24.72 -27.02
N GLN A 290 4.57 25.17 -26.08
CA GLN A 290 5.40 26.38 -26.18
C GLN A 290 6.88 26.00 -26.30
#